data_AF-A0AAF0TQ04-F1
#
_entry.id   AF-A0AAF0TQ04-F1
#
_cell.length_a   1.000
_cell.length_b   1.000
_cell.length_c   1.000
_cell.angle_alpha   90.00
_cell.angle_beta   90.00
_cell.angle_gamma   90.00
#
_symmetry.space_group_name_H-M   'P 1'
#
loop_
_entity.id
_entity.type
_entity.pdbx_description
1 polymer ?
#
loop_
_entity_poly.entity_id
_entity_poly.type
_entity_poly.pdbx_seq_one_letter_code
_entity_poly.pdbx_strand_id
1 'polypeptide(L)'
;MVADSCNAVIKGIDSVKSRHLGNSVNNELEGAKKQLKFVAEFLKQLEKRTPENRLSAQIESLFEEAHNDFYEIWCHMNNEGRTKVTIRMISKVLKKLKSAFIARRIKDSKPLRSTIGITVEMMTFVDSLLESVLVLWNCMKDFITPRITKVEVLEKKLISLRFLIFTAYSCVYEDETTMSDLFTHAEDVAYTAAHLSFLYLDPERVVHSEFSSCWKQ
;
A
#
# COMPACT_ATOMS: atom_id res chain seq x y z
N MET A 1 1.07 6.31 -15.66
CA MET A 1 1.64 5.32 -14.72
C MET A 1 0.61 5.06 -13.62
N VAL A 2 0.66 3.94 -12.91
CA VAL A 2 -0.38 3.56 -11.92
C VAL A 2 -0.39 4.53 -10.73
N ALA A 3 0.77 5.05 -10.35
CA ALA A 3 0.87 6.14 -9.38
C ALA A 3 0.07 7.40 -9.83
N ASP A 4 0.03 7.71 -11.13
CA ASP A 4 -0.76 8.82 -11.66
C ASP A 4 -2.26 8.56 -11.53
N SER A 5 -2.70 7.33 -11.81
CA SER A 5 -4.09 6.90 -11.63
C SER A 5 -4.52 7.03 -10.17
N CYS A 6 -3.67 6.60 -9.22
CA CYS A 6 -3.92 6.81 -7.79
C CYS A 6 -3.98 8.32 -7.43
N ASN A 7 -3.09 9.14 -7.99
CA ASN A 7 -3.13 10.60 -7.81
C ASN A 7 -4.38 11.24 -8.42
N ALA A 8 -4.92 10.71 -9.51
CA ALA A 8 -6.17 11.16 -10.10
C ALA A 8 -7.36 10.89 -9.17
N VAL A 9 -7.38 9.75 -8.46
CA VAL A 9 -8.38 9.48 -7.40
C VAL A 9 -8.26 10.49 -6.26
N ILE A 10 -7.04 10.83 -5.82
CA ILE A 10 -6.80 11.85 -4.77
C ILE A 10 -7.38 13.21 -5.19
N LYS A 11 -7.18 13.62 -6.44
CA LYS A 11 -7.77 14.87 -6.99
C LYS A 11 -9.30 14.79 -7.06
N GLY A 12 -9.86 13.63 -7.39
CA GLY A 12 -11.30 13.37 -7.36
C GLY A 12 -11.89 13.57 -5.96
N ILE A 13 -11.22 13.02 -4.94
CA ILE A 13 -11.60 13.22 -3.53
C ILE A 13 -11.61 14.71 -3.17
N ASP A 14 -10.56 15.46 -3.52
CA ASP A 14 -10.48 16.90 -3.22
C ASP A 14 -11.60 17.71 -3.89
N SER A 15 -11.91 17.34 -5.14
CA SER A 15 -13.00 17.97 -5.91
C SER A 15 -14.36 17.75 -5.26
N VAL A 16 -14.63 16.54 -4.76
CA VAL A 16 -15.88 16.19 -4.06
C VAL A 16 -15.92 16.81 -2.65
N LYS A 17 -14.79 16.82 -1.93
CA LYS A 17 -14.69 17.36 -0.56
C LYS A 17 -14.95 18.86 -0.50
N SER A 18 -14.54 19.62 -1.51
CA SER A 18 -14.72 21.08 -1.58
C SER A 18 -16.19 21.55 -1.58
N ARG A 19 -17.15 20.63 -1.68
CA ARG A 19 -18.57 20.90 -1.93
C ARG A 19 -19.46 20.84 -0.66
N HIS A 20 -18.89 21.17 0.51
CA HIS A 20 -19.61 21.24 1.79
C HIS A 20 -20.38 19.96 2.16
N LEU A 21 -19.68 18.82 2.18
CA LEU A 21 -20.20 17.58 2.75
C LEU A 21 -20.29 17.69 4.28
N GLY A 22 -21.11 16.84 4.91
CA GLY A 22 -21.15 16.77 6.38
C GLY A 22 -19.83 16.30 6.97
N ASN A 23 -19.52 16.71 8.20
CA ASN A 23 -18.23 16.44 8.88
C ASN A 23 -17.82 14.96 8.84
N SER A 24 -18.76 14.03 9.05
CA SER A 24 -18.47 12.59 8.99
C SER A 24 -17.95 12.14 7.61
N VAL A 25 -18.61 12.54 6.51
CA VAL A 25 -18.18 12.18 5.15
C VAL A 25 -16.85 12.84 4.80
N ASN A 26 -16.64 14.09 5.21
CA ASN A 26 -15.36 14.78 5.03
C ASN A 26 -14.20 14.09 5.75
N ASN A 27 -14.44 13.56 6.95
CA ASN A 27 -13.44 12.81 7.70
C ASN A 27 -13.10 11.48 7.03
N GLU A 28 -14.10 10.76 6.51
CA GLU A 28 -13.87 9.52 5.75
C GLU A 28 -13.06 9.78 4.46
N LEU A 29 -13.42 10.83 3.71
CA LEU A 29 -12.68 11.25 2.51
C LEU A 29 -11.24 11.65 2.83
N GLU A 30 -11.02 12.39 3.92
CA GLU A 30 -9.67 12.76 4.36
C GLU A 30 -8.86 11.54 4.80
N GLY A 31 -9.50 10.60 5.50
CA GLY A 31 -8.89 9.33 5.85
C GLY A 31 -8.41 8.59 4.61
N ALA A 32 -9.29 8.36 3.64
CA ALA A 32 -8.95 7.70 2.39
C ALA A 32 -7.86 8.46 1.60
N LYS A 33 -7.91 9.79 1.57
CA LYS A 33 -6.87 10.62 0.95
C LYS A 33 -5.49 10.37 1.56
N LYS A 34 -5.38 10.35 2.90
CA LYS A 34 -4.10 10.05 3.58
C LYS A 34 -3.59 8.65 3.21
N GLN A 35 -4.48 7.66 3.14
CA GLN A 35 -4.13 6.29 2.72
C GLN A 35 -3.60 6.26 1.28
N LEU A 36 -4.31 6.89 0.35
CA LEU A 36 -3.94 6.91 -1.06
C LEU A 36 -2.63 7.66 -1.34
N LYS A 37 -2.29 8.68 -0.54
CA LYS A 37 -0.98 9.35 -0.63
C LYS A 37 0.18 8.39 -0.37
N PHE A 38 0.04 7.53 0.64
CA PHE A 38 1.03 6.47 0.88
C PHE A 38 1.09 5.49 -0.30
N VAL A 39 -0.06 5.03 -0.78
CA VAL A 39 -0.15 4.09 -1.90
C VAL A 39 0.51 4.67 -3.16
N ALA A 40 0.24 5.93 -3.49
CA ALA A 40 0.80 6.61 -4.65
C ALA A 40 2.33 6.73 -4.56
N GLU A 41 2.87 7.07 -3.39
CA GLU A 41 4.33 7.14 -3.23
C GLU A 41 4.96 5.75 -3.34
N PHE A 42 4.37 4.73 -2.72
CA PHE A 42 4.86 3.35 -2.85
C PHE A 42 4.92 2.91 -4.31
N LEU A 43 3.85 3.14 -5.07
CA LEU A 43 3.80 2.80 -6.48
C LEU A 43 4.83 3.57 -7.29
N LYS A 44 5.01 4.86 -7.02
CA LYS A 44 6.01 5.68 -7.69
C LYS A 44 7.43 5.16 -7.45
N GLN A 45 7.77 4.78 -6.21
CA GLN A 45 9.07 4.19 -5.91
C GLN A 45 9.24 2.84 -6.57
N LEU A 46 8.19 2.02 -6.56
CA LEU A 46 8.17 0.71 -7.19
C LEU A 46 8.34 0.79 -8.72
N GLU A 47 7.62 1.68 -9.38
CA GLU A 47 7.71 1.89 -10.83
C GLU A 47 9.06 2.46 -11.23
N LYS A 48 9.65 3.33 -10.41
CA LYS A 48 11.00 3.89 -10.64
C LYS A 48 12.08 2.82 -10.59
N ARG A 49 11.99 1.87 -9.65
CA ARG A 49 13.04 0.87 -9.43
C ARG A 49 12.79 -0.46 -10.15
N THR A 50 11.53 -0.79 -10.39
CA THR A 50 11.07 -2.05 -11.03
C THR A 50 9.89 -1.77 -11.97
N PRO A 51 10.12 -1.13 -13.13
CA PRO A 51 9.04 -0.76 -14.06
C PRO A 51 8.29 -1.95 -14.65
N GLU A 52 8.91 -3.14 -14.69
CA GLU A 52 8.28 -4.38 -15.18
C GLU A 52 7.40 -5.08 -14.11
N ASN A 53 7.30 -4.51 -12.91
CA ASN A 53 6.58 -5.13 -11.81
C ASN A 53 5.06 -5.21 -12.11
N ARG A 54 4.52 -6.42 -12.07
CA ARG A 54 3.11 -6.71 -12.32
C ARG A 54 2.16 -6.25 -11.21
N LEU A 55 2.67 -5.94 -10.02
CA LEU A 55 1.88 -5.49 -8.87
C LEU A 55 1.14 -4.19 -9.20
N SER A 56 1.79 -3.26 -9.90
CA SER A 56 1.16 -2.01 -10.35
C SER A 56 -0.02 -2.29 -11.29
N ALA A 57 0.16 -3.15 -12.30
CA ALA A 57 -0.89 -3.50 -13.26
C ALA A 57 -2.11 -4.15 -12.60
N GLN A 58 -1.92 -4.92 -11.53
CA GLN A 58 -3.03 -5.60 -10.84
C GLN A 58 -3.94 -4.67 -10.03
N ILE A 59 -3.44 -3.50 -9.64
CA ILE A 59 -4.21 -2.51 -8.87
C ILE A 59 -4.58 -1.27 -9.67
N GLU A 60 -4.10 -1.14 -10.92
CA GLU A 60 -4.41 -0.03 -11.81
C GLU A 60 -5.91 0.10 -12.08
N SER A 61 -6.56 -1.00 -12.48
CA SER A 61 -8.00 -1.04 -12.73
C SER A 61 -8.84 -0.56 -11.54
N LEU A 62 -8.37 -0.76 -10.31
CA LEU A 62 -9.05 -0.26 -9.11
C LEU A 62 -9.04 1.26 -9.05
N PHE A 63 -7.92 1.91 -9.40
CA PHE A 63 -7.81 3.37 -9.38
C PHE A 63 -8.56 4.00 -10.55
N GLU A 64 -8.54 3.39 -11.73
CA GLU A 64 -9.32 3.85 -12.88
C GLU A 64 -10.82 3.80 -12.59
N GLU A 65 -11.32 2.67 -12.06
CA GLU A 65 -12.71 2.52 -11.65
C GLU A 65 -13.09 3.57 -10.60
N ALA A 66 -12.27 3.73 -9.55
CA ALA A 66 -12.53 4.70 -8.50
C ALA A 66 -12.49 6.15 -9.01
N HIS A 67 -11.60 6.47 -9.95
CA HIS A 67 -11.52 7.80 -10.56
C HIS A 67 -12.80 8.12 -11.33
N ASN A 68 -13.28 7.18 -12.15
CA ASN A 68 -14.53 7.31 -12.88
C ASN A 68 -15.74 7.45 -11.93
N ASP A 69 -15.79 6.65 -10.86
CA ASP A 69 -16.85 6.75 -9.85
C ASP A 69 -16.84 8.14 -9.18
N PHE A 70 -15.67 8.70 -8.85
CA PHE A 70 -15.57 10.05 -8.28
C PHE A 70 -15.95 11.14 -9.28
N TYR A 71 -15.64 10.97 -10.56
CA TYR A 71 -16.08 11.87 -11.62
C TYR A 71 -17.61 11.88 -11.74
N GLU A 72 -18.25 10.70 -11.72
CA GLU A 72 -19.71 10.57 -11.74
C GLU A 72 -20.35 11.26 -10.52
N ILE A 73 -19.80 11.04 -9.33
CA ILE A 73 -20.22 11.72 -8.09
C ILE A 73 -20.14 13.24 -8.26
N TRP A 74 -19.02 13.75 -8.79
CA TRP A 74 -18.83 15.17 -9.02
C TRP A 74 -19.85 15.76 -10.00
N CYS A 75 -20.13 15.06 -11.10
CA CYS A 75 -21.17 15.43 -12.06
C CYS A 75 -22.57 15.45 -11.41
N HIS A 76 -22.91 14.42 -10.65
CA HIS A 76 -24.19 14.36 -9.93
C HIS A 76 -24.32 15.52 -8.93
N MET A 77 -23.24 15.86 -8.20
CA MET A 77 -23.25 16.98 -7.26
C MET A 77 -23.41 18.34 -7.96
N ASN A 78 -22.88 18.49 -9.18
CA ASN A 78 -23.07 19.69 -9.99
C ASN A 78 -24.53 19.86 -10.42
N ASN A 79 -25.18 18.77 -10.82
CA ASN A 79 -26.51 18.82 -11.42
C ASN A 79 -27.63 18.84 -10.38
N GLU A 80 -27.50 18.04 -9.32
CA GLU A 80 -28.58 17.79 -8.35
C GLU A 80 -28.24 18.25 -6.93
N GLY A 81 -27.04 18.83 -6.75
CA GLY A 81 -26.52 19.17 -5.43
C GLY A 81 -26.21 17.93 -4.58
N ARG A 82 -26.05 18.15 -3.27
CA ARG A 82 -25.77 17.07 -2.32
C ARG A 82 -27.05 16.32 -1.99
N THR A 83 -27.15 15.05 -2.42
CA THR A 83 -28.29 14.19 -2.09
C THR A 83 -27.87 12.99 -1.22
N LYS A 84 -28.86 12.25 -0.69
CA LYS A 84 -28.60 10.96 -0.04
C LYS A 84 -27.97 9.95 -1.00
N VAL A 85 -28.25 10.06 -2.29
CA VAL A 85 -27.68 9.22 -3.35
C VAL A 85 -26.17 9.49 -3.45
N THR A 86 -25.76 10.76 -3.50
CA THR A 86 -24.35 11.15 -3.52
C THR A 86 -23.57 10.56 -2.33
N ILE A 87 -24.11 10.67 -1.11
CA ILE A 87 -23.46 10.12 0.10
C ILE A 87 -23.29 8.59 -0.02
N ARG A 88 -24.30 7.89 -0.55
CA ARG A 88 -24.24 6.44 -0.77
C ARG A 88 -23.19 6.07 -1.83
N MET A 89 -23.08 6.85 -2.92
CA MET A 89 -22.06 6.66 -3.93
C MET A 89 -20.66 6.83 -3.34
N ILE A 90 -20.42 7.94 -2.60
CA ILE A 90 -19.14 8.17 -1.90
C ILE A 90 -18.78 6.99 -1.00
N SER A 91 -19.71 6.55 -0.15
CA SER A 91 -19.48 5.40 0.74
C SER A 91 -19.13 4.11 -0.03
N LYS A 92 -19.76 3.88 -1.19
CA LYS A 92 -19.47 2.72 -2.05
C LYS A 92 -18.05 2.77 -2.62
N VAL A 93 -17.61 3.93 -3.10
CA VAL A 93 -16.25 4.11 -3.64
C VAL A 93 -15.21 3.96 -2.54
N LEU A 94 -15.43 4.59 -1.38
CA LEU A 94 -14.52 4.51 -0.24
C LEU A 94 -14.35 3.08 0.28
N LYS A 95 -15.38 2.23 0.21
CA LYS A 95 -15.26 0.80 0.53
C LYS A 95 -14.31 0.05 -0.40
N LYS A 96 -14.28 0.38 -1.69
CA LYS A 96 -13.35 -0.22 -2.67
C LYS A 96 -11.90 0.22 -2.42
N LEU A 97 -11.74 1.46 -1.94
CA LEU A 97 -10.44 2.08 -1.67
C LEU A 97 -9.89 1.80 -0.26
N LYS A 98 -10.61 1.05 0.59
CA LYS A 98 -10.12 0.68 1.91
C LYS A 98 -8.76 -0.02 1.77
N SER A 99 -7.81 0.38 2.61
CA SER A 99 -6.45 -0.17 2.57
C SER A 99 -6.42 -1.69 2.72
N ALA A 100 -7.32 -2.30 3.49
CA ALA A 100 -7.46 -3.76 3.57
C ALA A 100 -7.80 -4.44 2.23
N PHE A 101 -8.57 -3.77 1.36
CA PHE A 101 -8.91 -4.28 0.02
C PHE A 101 -7.71 -4.18 -0.92
N ILE A 102 -7.02 -3.05 -0.91
CA ILE A 102 -5.76 -2.84 -1.66
C ILE A 102 -4.70 -3.85 -1.19
N ALA A 103 -4.56 -4.03 0.12
CA ALA A 103 -3.62 -4.97 0.72
C ALA A 103 -3.93 -6.43 0.35
N ARG A 104 -5.22 -6.79 0.20
CA ARG A 104 -5.61 -8.11 -0.29
C ARG A 104 -5.22 -8.30 -1.75
N ARG A 105 -5.48 -7.31 -2.62
CA ARG A 105 -5.06 -7.37 -4.03
C ARG A 105 -3.54 -7.52 -4.18
N ILE A 106 -2.76 -6.85 -3.33
CA ILE A 106 -1.30 -6.99 -3.29
C ILE A 106 -0.87 -8.37 -2.77
N LYS A 107 -1.60 -8.95 -1.83
CA LYS A 107 -1.33 -10.32 -1.36
C LYS A 107 -1.62 -11.35 -2.47
N ASP A 108 -2.71 -11.16 -3.19
CA ASP A 108 -3.12 -12.04 -4.29
C ASP A 108 -2.20 -11.86 -5.52
N SER A 109 -1.47 -10.75 -5.62
CA SER A 109 -0.50 -10.47 -6.69
C SER A 109 0.86 -11.14 -6.50
N LYS A 110 1.07 -11.86 -5.40
CA LYS A 110 2.32 -12.52 -5.09
C LYS A 110 2.69 -13.48 -6.25
N PRO A 111 3.93 -13.44 -6.78
CA PRO A 111 4.37 -14.40 -7.76
C PRO A 111 4.16 -15.82 -7.22
N LEU A 112 3.68 -16.73 -8.07
CA LEU A 112 3.61 -18.16 -7.78
C LEU A 112 5.04 -18.70 -7.72
N ARG A 113 5.71 -18.50 -6.58
CA ARG A 113 7.12 -18.83 -6.31
C ARG A 113 8.09 -18.22 -7.32
N SER A 114 8.92 -17.28 -6.88
CA SER A 114 10.14 -16.99 -7.64
C SER A 114 10.98 -18.27 -7.70
N THR A 115 11.02 -18.93 -8.86
CA THR A 115 12.00 -19.98 -9.18
C THR A 115 13.43 -19.41 -9.27
N ILE A 116 13.59 -18.11 -9.08
CA ILE A 116 14.80 -17.33 -9.32
C ILE A 116 15.31 -16.88 -7.95
N GLY A 117 16.61 -17.09 -7.68
CA GLY A 117 17.28 -16.71 -6.42
C GLY A 117 17.20 -15.21 -6.12
N ILE A 118 17.86 -14.71 -5.06
CA ILE A 118 17.85 -13.26 -4.77
C ILE A 118 18.21 -12.48 -6.03
N THR A 119 17.22 -11.75 -6.53
CA THR A 119 17.42 -10.83 -7.63
C THR A 119 17.66 -9.44 -7.06
N VAL A 120 18.38 -8.63 -7.83
CA VAL A 120 18.47 -7.18 -7.61
C VAL A 120 17.06 -6.57 -7.44
N GLU A 121 16.06 -7.12 -8.12
CA GLU A 121 14.65 -6.69 -8.03
C GLU A 121 14.11 -6.78 -6.61
N MET A 122 14.42 -7.86 -5.88
CA MET A 122 13.97 -8.06 -4.51
C MET A 122 14.59 -7.03 -3.54
N MET A 123 15.87 -6.71 -3.72
CA MET A 123 16.53 -5.64 -2.97
C MET A 123 15.88 -4.28 -3.27
N THR A 124 15.60 -4.00 -4.55
CA THR A 124 14.93 -2.75 -4.95
C THR A 124 13.48 -2.65 -4.48
N PHE A 125 12.79 -3.77 -4.30
CA PHE A 125 11.46 -3.83 -3.72
C PHE A 125 11.48 -3.45 -2.23
N VAL A 126 12.40 -4.03 -1.46
CA VAL A 126 12.59 -3.68 -0.04
C VAL A 126 13.02 -2.23 0.12
N ASP A 127 13.91 -1.73 -0.75
CA ASP A 127 14.27 -0.31 -0.77
C ASP A 127 13.03 0.56 -1.04
N SER A 128 12.12 0.15 -1.92
CA SER A 128 10.89 0.90 -2.22
C SER A 128 9.95 0.96 -1.02
N LEU A 129 9.85 -0.14 -0.26
CA LEU A 129 9.12 -0.16 1.00
C LEU A 129 9.74 0.77 2.04
N LEU A 130 11.07 0.76 2.21
CA LEU A 130 11.78 1.62 3.15
C LEU A 130 11.54 3.11 2.89
N GLU A 131 11.64 3.55 1.63
CA GLU A 131 11.33 4.95 1.25
C GLU A 131 9.86 5.30 1.53
N SER A 132 8.95 4.36 1.27
CA SER A 132 7.52 4.56 1.50
C SER A 132 7.17 4.67 2.98
N VAL A 133 7.94 4.01 3.86
CA VAL A 133 7.76 4.10 5.32
C VAL A 133 7.99 5.53 5.82
N LEU A 134 8.86 6.34 5.20
CA LEU A 134 9.00 7.76 5.54
C LEU A 134 7.72 8.56 5.28
N VAL A 135 7.02 8.25 4.18
CA VAL A 135 5.71 8.86 3.89
C VAL A 135 4.63 8.33 4.84
N LEU A 136 4.68 7.04 5.19
CA LEU A 136 3.81 6.47 6.22
C LEU A 136 4.00 7.19 7.56
N TRP A 137 5.23 7.45 7.96
CA TRP A 137 5.56 8.22 9.17
C TRP A 137 4.87 9.59 9.16
N ASN A 138 5.00 10.31 8.04
CA ASN A 138 4.38 11.63 7.89
C ASN A 138 2.85 11.57 7.93
N CYS A 139 2.24 10.51 7.38
CA CYS A 139 0.79 10.31 7.44
C CYS A 139 0.31 9.96 8.86
N MET A 140 1.17 9.33 9.65
CA MET A 140 0.84 8.76 10.96
C MET A 140 1.17 9.69 12.14
N LYS A 141 1.83 10.82 11.90
CA LYS A 141 2.18 11.84 12.91
C LYS A 141 1.00 12.33 13.74
N ASP A 142 -0.21 12.33 13.17
CA ASP A 142 -1.43 12.80 13.84
C ASP A 142 -2.14 11.72 14.69
N PHE A 143 -1.63 10.49 14.75
CA PHE A 143 -2.28 9.36 15.42
C PHE A 143 -1.65 9.03 16.79
N ILE A 144 -2.43 8.35 17.64
CA ILE A 144 -2.02 7.93 18.99
C ILE A 144 -0.71 7.11 18.94
N THR A 145 0.18 7.36 19.91
CA THR A 145 1.48 6.71 20.16
C THR A 145 1.63 5.24 19.74
N PRO A 146 0.68 4.30 20.01
CA PRO A 146 0.86 2.89 19.65
C PRO A 146 0.99 2.62 18.14
N ARG A 147 0.54 3.53 17.25
CA ARG A 147 0.74 3.33 15.81
C ARG A 147 2.12 3.75 15.34
N ILE A 148 2.67 4.81 15.93
CA ILE A 148 4.03 5.30 15.68
C ILE A 148 5.02 4.18 15.98
N THR A 149 4.92 3.53 17.14
CA THR A 149 5.77 2.40 17.53
C THR A 149 5.69 1.22 16.56
N LYS A 150 4.52 0.98 15.93
CA LYS A 150 4.36 -0.09 14.94
C LYS A 150 5.10 0.21 13.62
N VAL A 151 5.08 1.47 13.18
CA VAL A 151 5.84 1.90 11.99
C VAL A 151 7.34 1.82 12.24
N GLU A 152 7.83 2.19 13.42
CA GLU A 152 9.25 2.03 13.80
C GLU A 152 9.68 0.55 13.78
N VAL A 153 8.83 -0.34 14.28
CA VAL A 153 9.08 -1.78 14.27
C VAL A 153 9.15 -2.33 12.84
N LEU A 154 8.23 -1.88 11.97
CA LEU A 154 8.23 -2.24 10.56
C LEU A 154 9.50 -1.76 9.85
N GLU A 155 9.91 -0.51 10.08
CA GLU A 155 11.14 0.06 9.53
C GLU A 155 12.38 -0.77 9.91
N LYS A 156 12.55 -1.04 11.21
CA LYS A 156 13.67 -1.85 11.71
C LYS A 156 13.70 -3.25 11.09
N LYS A 157 12.52 -3.85 10.88
CA LYS A 157 12.38 -5.16 10.24
C LYS A 157 12.72 -5.13 8.76
N LEU A 158 12.33 -4.08 8.03
CA LEU A 158 12.72 -3.89 6.63
C LEU A 158 14.22 -3.64 6.48
N ILE A 159 14.83 -2.86 7.38
CA ILE A 159 16.29 -2.67 7.42
C ILE A 159 16.98 -4.03 7.62
N SER A 160 16.52 -4.82 8.59
CA SER A 160 17.09 -6.14 8.87
C SER A 160 16.95 -7.09 7.67
N LEU A 161 15.78 -7.08 7.01
CA LEU A 161 15.52 -7.87 5.81
C LEU A 161 16.44 -7.46 4.66
N ARG A 162 16.64 -6.14 4.44
CA ARG A 162 17.57 -5.62 3.45
C ARG A 162 18.99 -6.11 3.69
N PHE A 163 19.46 -6.06 4.94
CA PHE A 163 20.77 -6.60 5.32
C PHE A 163 20.87 -8.09 5.03
N LEU A 164 19.86 -8.88 5.42
CA LEU A 164 19.84 -10.32 5.16
C LEU A 164 19.92 -10.63 3.66
N ILE A 165 19.12 -9.95 2.83
CA ILE A 165 19.15 -10.10 1.37
C ILE A 165 20.53 -9.72 0.81
N PHE A 166 21.13 -8.63 1.29
CA PHE A 166 22.46 -8.20 0.85
C PHE A 166 23.56 -9.20 1.21
N THR A 167 23.56 -9.69 2.46
CA THR A 167 24.51 -10.71 2.92
C THR A 167 24.34 -11.98 2.11
N ALA A 168 23.10 -12.42 1.93
CA ALA A 168 22.85 -13.67 1.26
C ALA A 168 23.14 -13.58 -0.25
N TYR A 169 22.87 -12.45 -0.91
CA TYR A 169 23.32 -12.16 -2.28
C TYR A 169 24.86 -12.25 -2.41
N SER A 170 25.58 -11.76 -1.41
CA SER A 170 27.05 -11.79 -1.39
C SER A 170 27.62 -13.21 -1.17
N CYS A 171 26.82 -14.13 -0.64
CA CYS A 171 27.21 -15.50 -0.30
C CYS A 171 26.79 -16.57 -1.33
N VAL A 172 26.11 -16.19 -2.43
CA VAL A 172 25.56 -17.14 -3.46
C VAL A 172 26.65 -17.95 -4.20
N TYR A 173 27.93 -17.73 -3.93
CA TYR A 173 29.01 -18.51 -4.57
C TYR A 173 29.21 -19.94 -4.02
N GLU A 174 28.57 -20.35 -2.91
CA GLU A 174 28.96 -21.60 -2.22
C GLU A 174 27.87 -22.71 -2.08
N ASP A 175 26.55 -22.42 -2.09
CA ASP A 175 25.49 -23.47 -2.02
C ASP A 175 24.11 -22.95 -2.49
N GLU A 176 23.65 -23.36 -3.68
CA GLU A 176 22.39 -22.90 -4.30
C GLU A 176 21.12 -23.36 -3.56
N THR A 177 21.15 -24.53 -2.91
CA THR A 177 19.93 -25.16 -2.40
C THR A 177 19.49 -24.59 -1.06
N THR A 178 20.40 -24.49 -0.09
CA THR A 178 20.15 -23.87 1.23
C THR A 178 19.77 -22.39 1.10
N MET A 179 20.32 -21.71 0.09
CA MET A 179 20.02 -20.31 -0.21
C MET A 179 18.60 -20.09 -0.74
N SER A 180 18.06 -21.04 -1.52
CA SER A 180 16.72 -20.92 -2.12
C SER A 180 15.59 -20.79 -1.08
N ASP A 181 15.67 -21.53 0.03
CA ASP A 181 14.68 -21.48 1.10
C ASP A 181 14.71 -20.13 1.85
N LEU A 182 15.92 -19.63 2.14
CA LEU A 182 16.11 -18.31 2.74
C LEU A 182 15.53 -17.20 1.86
N PHE A 183 15.64 -17.34 0.54
CA PHE A 183 15.18 -16.35 -0.43
C PHE A 183 13.68 -16.34 -0.57
N THR A 184 13.08 -17.52 -0.62
CA THR A 184 11.62 -17.68 -0.57
C THR A 184 11.07 -17.06 0.71
N HIS A 185 11.73 -17.28 1.85
CA HIS A 185 11.34 -16.69 3.11
C HIS A 185 11.47 -15.15 3.11
N ALA A 186 12.57 -14.62 2.58
CA ALA A 186 12.76 -13.18 2.46
C ALA A 186 11.68 -12.53 1.57
N GLU A 187 11.30 -13.17 0.47
CA GLU A 187 10.19 -12.78 -0.41
C GLU A 187 8.88 -12.70 0.38
N ASP A 188 8.55 -13.76 1.11
CA ASP A 188 7.36 -13.84 1.95
C ASP A 188 7.31 -12.73 3.01
N VAL A 189 8.44 -12.45 3.65
CA VAL A 189 8.54 -11.38 4.65
C VAL A 189 8.37 -10.01 4.01
N ALA A 190 8.95 -9.75 2.83
CA ALA A 190 8.80 -8.46 2.14
C ALA A 190 7.36 -8.20 1.70
N TYR A 191 6.69 -9.19 1.10
CA TYR A 191 5.27 -9.08 0.73
C TYR A 191 4.37 -8.93 1.95
N THR A 192 4.68 -9.63 3.04
CA THR A 192 3.98 -9.45 4.32
C THR A 192 4.19 -8.05 4.88
N ALA A 193 5.39 -7.49 4.77
CA ALA A 193 5.68 -6.11 5.19
C ALA A 193 4.93 -5.09 4.33
N ALA A 194 4.88 -5.28 3.02
CA ALA A 194 4.02 -4.48 2.14
C ALA A 194 2.56 -4.54 2.61
N HIS A 195 2.01 -5.75 2.79
CA HIS A 195 0.64 -5.97 3.26
C HIS A 195 0.36 -5.24 4.59
N LEU A 196 1.24 -5.38 5.58
CA LEU A 196 1.08 -4.73 6.88
C LEU A 196 1.21 -3.21 6.81
N SER A 197 2.04 -2.68 5.92
CA SER A 197 2.16 -1.23 5.70
C SER A 197 0.82 -0.61 5.33
N PHE A 198 0.04 -1.31 4.48
CA PHE A 198 -1.32 -0.90 4.14
C PHE A 198 -2.32 -1.12 5.27
N LEU A 199 -2.16 -2.16 6.09
CA LEU A 199 -3.05 -2.39 7.24
C LEU A 199 -2.83 -1.39 8.39
N TYR A 200 -1.61 -0.89 8.60
CA TYR A 200 -1.36 0.14 9.64
C TYR A 200 -2.07 1.47 9.35
N LEU A 201 -2.45 1.69 8.09
CA LEU A 201 -3.28 2.80 7.66
C LEU A 201 -4.78 2.61 7.95
N ASP A 202 -5.24 1.41 8.27
CA ASP A 202 -6.64 1.12 8.61
C ASP A 202 -6.90 1.39 10.10
N PRO A 203 -7.72 2.40 10.45
CA PRO A 203 -8.01 2.68 11.85
C PRO A 203 -8.90 1.65 12.53
N GLU A 204 -9.60 0.80 11.78
CA GLU A 204 -10.55 -0.19 12.32
C GLU A 204 -9.89 -1.56 12.56
N ARG A 205 -8.68 -1.81 12.03
CA ARG A 205 -8.00 -3.10 12.17
C ARG A 205 -6.81 -3.02 13.11
N VAL A 206 -6.96 -3.66 14.26
CA VAL A 206 -5.84 -3.88 15.17
C VAL A 206 -5.01 -5.07 14.67
N VAL A 207 -3.95 -4.77 13.90
CA VAL A 207 -2.94 -5.76 13.50
C VAL A 207 -2.20 -6.22 14.75
N HIS A 208 -2.55 -7.39 15.30
CA HIS A 208 -2.04 -7.85 16.59
C HIS A 208 -1.13 -9.08 16.58
N SER A 209 -0.88 -9.77 15.47
CA SER A 209 -0.06 -11.00 15.56
C SER A 209 0.68 -11.48 14.31
N GLU A 210 0.39 -10.98 13.12
CA GLU A 210 0.87 -11.64 11.89
C GLU A 210 2.40 -11.52 11.68
N PHE A 211 2.99 -10.35 11.91
CA PHE A 211 4.44 -10.19 11.64
C PHE A 211 5.35 -11.00 12.57
N SER A 212 4.93 -11.27 13.81
CA SER A 212 5.75 -12.06 14.74
C SER A 212 5.67 -13.55 14.45
N SER A 213 4.65 -14.00 13.73
CA SER A 213 4.51 -15.41 13.33
C SER A 213 5.43 -15.78 12.17
N CYS A 214 5.70 -14.85 11.24
CA CYS A 214 6.57 -15.10 10.11
C CYS A 214 8.07 -15.16 10.49
N TRP A 215 8.49 -14.57 11.60
CA TRP A 215 9.90 -14.61 12.07
C TRP A 215 10.22 -15.79 13.00
N LYS A 216 9.23 -16.60 13.36
CA LYS A 216 9.35 -17.69 14.37
C LYS A 216 9.33 -19.10 13.77
N GLN A 217 9.19 -19.22 12.45
CA GLN A 217 9.37 -20.49 11.72
C GLN A 217 10.81 -20.59 11.27
#